data_AF-A0A347TNQ0-F1
#
_entry.id   AF-A0A347TNQ0-F1
#
_cell.length_a   1.000
_cell.length_b   1.000
_cell.length_c   1.000
_cell.angle_alpha   90.00
_cell.angle_beta   90.00
_cell.angle_gamma   90.00
#
_symmetry.space_group_name_H-M   'P 1'
#
loop_
_entity.id
_entity.type
_entity.pdbx_description
1 polymer ?
#
loop_
_entity_poly.entity_id
_entity_poly.type
_entity_poly.pdbx_seq_one_letter_code
_entity_poly.pdbx_strand_id
1 'polypeptide(L)'
;MIIAVKRASKKRMIIKIISIIAVIIMFIAYYFHLSEKFAKEEKQIELAQIQNDKKLEEKRRKAKIEKIIYREVESAVDLIGQLNVRNVKIISNKILIVCDPNTNIDALVVRYGTLALVKRTIEDIKIAIDLKYIVESKFNEE
;
A
#
# COMPACT_ATOMS: atom_id res chain seq x y z
N MET A 1 26.76 -10.13 -83.76
CA MET A 1 26.31 -9.26 -82.65
C MET A 1 24.90 -9.68 -82.27
N ILE A 2 24.73 -10.34 -81.13
CA ILE A 2 23.39 -10.77 -80.66
C ILE A 2 22.78 -9.61 -79.89
N ILE A 3 21.76 -8.98 -80.47
CA ILE A 3 21.06 -7.84 -79.87
C ILE A 3 19.83 -8.39 -79.15
N ALA A 4 19.89 -8.47 -77.82
CA ALA A 4 18.77 -8.86 -76.99
C ALA A 4 17.76 -7.70 -76.91
N VAL A 5 16.65 -7.81 -77.63
CA VAL A 5 15.57 -6.80 -77.57
C VAL A 5 14.69 -7.10 -76.35
N LYS A 6 14.70 -6.17 -75.38
CA LYS A 6 13.96 -6.24 -74.12
C LYS A 6 12.45 -6.15 -74.35
N ARG A 7 11.75 -7.28 -74.46
CA ARG A 7 10.27 -7.30 -74.55
C ARG A 7 9.67 -6.99 -73.17
N ALA A 8 9.17 -5.77 -72.99
CA ALA A 8 8.44 -5.38 -71.79
C ALA A 8 7.05 -6.05 -71.77
N SER A 9 6.91 -7.18 -71.07
CA SER A 9 5.62 -7.84 -70.92
C SER A 9 4.79 -7.17 -69.82
N LYS A 10 3.74 -6.44 -70.22
CA LYS A 10 2.83 -5.70 -69.31
C LYS A 10 2.30 -6.58 -68.15
N LYS A 11 1.98 -7.86 -68.43
CA LYS A 11 1.56 -8.85 -67.42
C LYS A 11 2.60 -9.08 -66.30
N ARG A 12 3.90 -9.11 -66.65
CA ARG A 12 5.00 -9.36 -65.71
C ARG A 12 5.29 -8.13 -64.84
N MET A 13 4.96 -6.93 -65.32
CA MET A 13 5.05 -5.70 -64.53
C MET A 13 3.91 -5.58 -63.50
N ILE A 14 2.69 -5.96 -63.88
CA ILE A 14 1.53 -6.00 -62.97
C ILE A 14 1.79 -6.95 -61.80
N ILE A 15 2.35 -8.13 -62.06
CA ILE A 15 2.70 -9.10 -61.01
C ILE A 15 3.72 -8.53 -60.02
N LYS A 16 4.72 -7.77 -60.50
CA LYS A 16 5.70 -7.10 -59.63
C LYS A 16 5.04 -6.03 -58.73
N ILE A 17 4.10 -5.26 -59.29
CA ILE A 17 3.38 -4.22 -58.53
C ILE A 17 2.52 -4.85 -57.43
N ILE A 18 1.77 -5.92 -57.75
CA ILE A 18 0.95 -6.65 -56.77
C ILE A 18 1.83 -7.23 -55.65
N SER A 19 2.99 -7.80 -56.00
CA SER A 19 3.93 -8.32 -55.01
C SER A 19 4.46 -7.23 -54.07
N ILE A 20 4.73 -6.02 -54.57
CA ILE A 20 5.16 -4.89 -53.73
C ILE A 20 4.02 -4.41 -52.82
N ILE A 21 2.80 -4.32 -53.34
CA ILE A 21 1.61 -3.94 -52.56
C ILE A 21 1.35 -4.94 -51.43
N ALA A 22 1.47 -6.24 -51.70
CA ALA A 22 1.30 -7.28 -50.69
C ALA A 22 2.32 -7.15 -49.54
N VAL A 23 3.58 -6.83 -49.86
CA VAL A 23 4.63 -6.60 -48.85
C VAL A 23 4.32 -5.34 -48.02
N ILE A 24 3.88 -4.26 -48.65
CA ILE A 24 3.49 -3.02 -47.94
C ILE A 24 2.32 -3.28 -46.98
N ILE A 25 1.30 -4.00 -47.43
CA ILE A 25 0.14 -4.37 -46.58
C ILE A 25 0.59 -5.22 -45.39
N MET A 26 1.52 -6.17 -45.60
CA MET A 26 2.07 -7.00 -44.53
C MET A 26 2.77 -6.15 -43.46
N PHE A 27 3.60 -5.17 -43.88
CA PHE A 27 4.26 -4.26 -42.94
C PHE A 27 3.27 -3.36 -42.19
N ILE A 28 2.24 -2.85 -42.86
CA ILE A 28 1.19 -2.04 -42.24
C ILE A 28 0.45 -2.88 -41.18
N ALA A 29 0.01 -4.08 -41.53
CA ALA A 29 -0.68 -4.98 -40.61
C ALA A 29 0.20 -5.35 -39.40
N TYR A 30 1.48 -5.64 -39.64
CA TYR A 30 2.44 -5.93 -38.58
C TYR A 30 2.63 -4.73 -37.64
N TYR A 31 2.76 -3.52 -38.18
CA TYR A 31 2.90 -2.30 -37.39
C TYR A 31 1.68 -2.04 -36.51
N PHE A 32 0.46 -2.15 -37.05
CA PHE A 32 -0.76 -1.97 -36.27
C PHE A 32 -0.90 -3.00 -35.15
N HIS A 33 -0.64 -4.29 -35.44
CA HIS A 33 -0.70 -5.34 -34.43
C HIS A 33 0.34 -5.12 -33.31
N LEU A 34 1.56 -4.72 -33.67
CA LEU A 34 2.62 -4.47 -32.71
C LEU A 34 2.32 -3.23 -31.84
N SER A 35 1.79 -2.17 -32.44
CA SER A 35 1.37 -0.95 -31.74
C SER A 35 0.27 -1.23 -30.70
N GLU A 36 -0.75 -2.01 -31.06
CA GLU A 36 -1.80 -2.41 -30.10
C GLU A 36 -1.24 -3.25 -28.95
N LYS A 37 -0.27 -4.12 -29.21
CA LYS A 37 0.36 -4.94 -28.18
C LYS A 37 1.14 -4.07 -27.20
N PHE A 38 1.94 -3.13 -27.70
CA PHE A 38 2.68 -2.18 -26.86
C PHE A 38 1.75 -1.30 -26.02
N ALA A 39 0.68 -0.77 -26.63
CA ALA A 39 -0.30 0.04 -25.91
C ALA A 39 -1.02 -0.74 -24.78
N LYS A 40 -1.20 -2.05 -24.93
CA LYS A 40 -1.76 -2.93 -23.88
C LYS A 40 -0.74 -3.24 -22.80
N GLU A 41 0.52 -3.44 -23.15
CA GLU A 41 1.61 -3.70 -22.18
C GLU A 41 1.91 -2.44 -21.34
N GLU A 42 2.00 -1.26 -21.93
CA GLU A 42 2.20 0.00 -21.19
C GLU A 42 1.08 0.26 -20.18
N LYS A 43 -0.18 0.07 -20.59
CA LYS A 43 -1.33 0.17 -19.67
C LYS A 43 -1.26 -0.82 -18.52
N GLN A 44 -0.80 -2.05 -18.76
CA GLN A 44 -0.64 -3.05 -17.70
C GLN A 44 0.49 -2.67 -16.74
N ILE A 45 1.59 -2.12 -17.26
CA ILE A 45 2.72 -1.65 -16.45
C ILE A 45 2.30 -0.46 -15.59
N GLU A 46 1.61 0.54 -16.15
CA GLU A 46 1.07 1.68 -15.39
C GLU A 46 0.10 1.21 -14.29
N LEU A 47 -0.84 0.32 -14.63
CA LEU A 47 -1.77 -0.23 -13.63
C LEU A 47 -1.05 -1.00 -12.53
N ALA A 48 -0.01 -1.77 -12.87
CA ALA A 48 0.81 -2.49 -11.90
C ALA A 48 1.61 -1.53 -11.01
N GLN A 49 2.16 -0.45 -11.57
CA GLN A 49 2.86 0.60 -10.81
C GLN A 49 1.91 1.29 -9.84
N ILE A 50 0.74 1.73 -10.30
CA ILE A 50 -0.29 2.36 -9.44
C ILE A 50 -0.71 1.41 -8.31
N GLN A 51 -0.87 0.11 -8.59
CA GLN A 51 -1.20 -0.87 -7.55
C GLN A 51 -0.06 -1.07 -6.55
N ASN A 52 1.19 -1.08 -7.01
CA ASN A 52 2.35 -1.22 -6.15
C ASN A 52 2.55 0.03 -5.27
N ASP A 53 2.33 1.22 -5.82
CA ASP A 53 2.40 2.48 -5.09
C ASP A 53 1.32 2.54 -4.02
N LYS A 54 0.07 2.16 -4.34
CA LYS A 54 -1.02 2.05 -3.36
C LYS A 54 -0.68 1.06 -2.24
N LYS A 55 -0.12 -0.11 -2.58
CA LYS A 55 0.31 -1.10 -1.58
C LYS A 55 1.45 -0.56 -0.71
N LEU A 56 2.37 0.19 -1.29
CA LEU A 56 3.49 0.80 -0.57
C LEU A 56 3.00 1.90 0.38
N GLU A 57 2.08 2.75 -0.07
CA GLU A 57 1.43 3.76 0.77
C GLU A 57 0.66 3.13 1.92
N GLU A 58 -0.10 2.06 1.65
CA GLU A 58 -0.85 1.35 2.68
C GLU A 58 0.09 0.75 3.74
N LYS A 59 1.21 0.16 3.32
CA LYS A 59 2.25 -0.34 4.24
C LYS A 59 2.84 0.78 5.08
N ARG A 60 3.15 1.94 4.48
CA ARG A 60 3.67 3.11 5.19
C ARG A 60 2.66 3.64 6.22
N ARG A 61 1.38 3.71 5.86
CA ARG A 61 0.29 4.12 6.78
C ARG A 61 0.17 3.16 7.96
N LYS A 62 0.17 1.85 7.70
CA LYS A 62 0.13 0.82 8.75
C LYS A 62 1.32 0.94 9.71
N ALA A 63 2.53 1.05 9.18
CA ALA A 63 3.74 1.22 10.00
C ALA A 63 3.72 2.51 10.84
N LYS A 64 3.18 3.61 10.31
CA LYS A 64 2.98 4.85 11.07
C LYS A 64 2.02 4.63 12.25
N ILE A 65 0.88 4.00 12.01
CA ILE A 65 -0.12 3.71 13.04
C ILE A 65 0.47 2.82 14.13
N GLU A 66 1.18 1.75 13.75
CA GLU A 66 1.86 0.86 14.70
C GLU A 66 2.84 1.63 15.58
N LYS A 67 3.65 2.52 15.00
CA LYS A 67 4.60 3.36 15.74
C LYS A 67 3.90 4.29 16.74
N ILE A 68 2.77 4.88 16.35
CA ILE A 68 1.97 5.74 17.24
C ILE A 68 1.45 4.92 18.42
N ILE A 69 0.84 3.75 18.14
CA ILE A 69 0.31 2.86 19.18
C ILE A 69 1.43 2.42 20.12
N TYR A 70 2.60 2.05 19.59
CA TYR A 70 3.72 1.59 20.39
C TYR A 70 4.22 2.67 21.36
N ARG A 71 4.45 3.89 20.87
CA ARG A 71 4.84 5.04 21.70
C ARG A 71 3.78 5.37 22.75
N GLU A 72 2.51 5.21 22.39
CA GLU A 72 1.41 5.50 23.30
C GLU A 72 1.36 4.51 24.44
N VAL A 73 1.53 3.22 24.14
CA VAL A 73 1.67 2.16 25.15
C VAL A 73 2.89 2.40 26.04
N GLU A 74 4.04 2.74 25.44
CA GLU A 74 5.27 3.06 26.18
C GLU A 74 5.04 4.21 27.16
N SER A 75 4.43 5.30 26.69
CA SER A 75 4.11 6.45 27.54
C SER A 75 3.10 6.11 28.64
N ALA A 76 2.10 5.27 28.35
CA ALA A 76 1.13 4.82 29.34
C ALA A 76 1.78 3.95 30.44
N VAL A 77 2.68 3.06 30.05
CA VAL A 77 3.44 2.21 30.98
C VAL A 77 4.40 3.03 31.81
N ASP A 78 5.07 4.01 31.22
CA ASP A 78 5.99 4.91 31.93
C ASP A 78 5.28 5.72 33.03
N LEU A 79 4.06 6.20 32.75
CA LEU A 79 3.23 6.92 33.73
C LEU A 79 2.80 6.08 34.93
N ILE A 80 2.69 4.76 34.77
CA ILE A 80 2.33 3.80 35.82
C ILE A 80 3.57 3.29 36.56
N GLY A 81 4.72 3.32 35.87
CA GLY A 81 5.98 2.71 36.31
C GLY A 81 6.08 1.26 35.86
N GLN A 82 7.13 0.95 35.11
CA GLN A 82 7.37 -0.36 34.49
C GLN A 82 7.32 -1.53 35.49
N LEU A 83 7.81 -1.32 36.72
CA LEU A 83 7.86 -2.35 37.76
C LEU A 83 6.49 -2.79 38.26
N ASN A 84 5.49 -1.92 38.14
CA ASN A 84 4.14 -2.16 38.66
C ASN A 84 3.21 -2.80 37.61
N VAL A 85 3.68 -2.94 36.37
CA VAL A 85 2.90 -3.47 35.25
C VAL A 85 3.16 -4.96 35.10
N ARG A 86 2.13 -5.78 35.28
CA ARG A 86 2.19 -7.23 35.10
C ARG A 86 2.04 -7.65 33.65
N ASN A 87 1.13 -6.99 32.93
CA ASN A 87 0.82 -7.36 31.56
C ASN A 87 0.23 -6.19 30.76
N VAL A 88 0.57 -6.11 29.49
CA VAL A 88 -0.04 -5.20 28.53
C VAL A 88 -0.51 -6.00 27.32
N LYS A 89 -1.79 -5.86 26.96
CA LYS A 89 -2.39 -6.47 25.77
C LYS A 89 -3.12 -5.44 24.97
N ILE A 90 -3.12 -5.59 23.65
CA ILE A 90 -3.98 -4.82 22.77
C ILE A 90 -5.11 -5.75 22.35
N ILE A 91 -6.35 -5.37 22.67
CA ILE A 91 -7.55 -6.15 22.34
C ILE A 91 -8.47 -5.25 21.52
N SER A 92 -8.67 -5.60 20.25
CA SER A 92 -9.37 -4.76 19.27
C SER A 92 -8.78 -3.33 19.22
N ASN A 93 -9.56 -2.33 19.64
CA ASN A 93 -9.19 -0.93 19.65
C ASN A 93 -8.81 -0.41 21.04
N LYS A 94 -8.53 -1.29 22.01
CA LYS A 94 -8.21 -0.88 23.38
C LYS A 94 -6.89 -1.48 23.85
N ILE A 95 -6.10 -0.69 24.56
CA ILE A 95 -4.96 -1.18 25.34
C ILE A 95 -5.50 -1.61 26.70
N LEU A 96 -5.27 -2.87 27.07
CA LEU A 96 -5.52 -3.40 28.39
C LEU A 96 -4.19 -3.50 29.16
N ILE A 97 -4.08 -2.77 30.26
CA ILE A 97 -2.93 -2.80 31.17
C ILE A 97 -3.39 -3.42 32.49
N VAL A 98 -2.65 -4.41 32.97
CA VAL A 98 -2.87 -5.04 34.28
C VAL A 98 -1.71 -4.67 35.19
N CYS A 99 -2.02 -4.02 36.30
CA CYS A 99 -1.05 -3.51 37.26
C CYS A 99 -1.27 -4.11 38.65
N ASP A 100 -0.28 -3.97 39.52
CA ASP A 100 -0.39 -4.32 40.94
C ASP A 100 -1.46 -3.48 41.67
N PRO A 101 -2.11 -4.02 42.72
CA PRO A 101 -3.25 -3.38 43.39
C PRO A 101 -2.90 -2.06 44.10
N ASN A 102 -1.63 -1.88 44.48
CA ASN A 102 -1.13 -0.69 45.19
C ASN A 102 -0.46 0.34 44.25
N THR A 103 -0.67 0.22 42.94
CA THR A 103 -0.04 1.10 41.96
C THR A 103 -0.69 2.47 41.94
N ASN A 104 0.14 3.52 41.86
CA ASN A 104 -0.35 4.88 41.60
C ASN A 104 -0.72 5.03 40.12
N ILE A 105 -1.98 5.34 39.84
CA ILE A 105 -2.52 5.52 38.48
C ILE A 105 -2.96 6.97 38.21
N ASP A 106 -2.69 7.89 39.13
CA ASP A 106 -3.21 9.26 39.05
C ASP A 106 -2.67 9.98 37.81
N ALA A 107 -1.39 9.79 37.48
CA ALA A 107 -0.77 10.33 36.28
C ALA A 107 -1.45 9.82 34.99
N LEU A 108 -1.87 8.56 34.98
CA LEU A 108 -2.60 7.97 33.86
C LEU A 108 -4.01 8.58 33.73
N VAL A 109 -4.70 8.75 34.86
CA VAL A 109 -6.04 9.35 34.91
C VAL A 109 -6.00 10.82 34.46
N VAL A 110 -4.98 11.59 34.85
CA VAL A 110 -4.81 12.98 34.41
C VAL A 110 -4.65 13.07 32.89
N ARG A 111 -3.83 12.18 32.30
CA ARG A 111 -3.53 12.23 30.86
C ARG A 111 -4.68 11.74 29.99
N TYR A 112 -5.26 10.60 30.33
CA TYR A 112 -6.29 9.98 29.50
C TYR A 112 -7.71 10.36 29.92
N GLY A 113 -7.91 10.86 31.14
CA GLY A 113 -9.19 11.31 31.64
C GLY A 113 -10.28 10.27 31.43
N THR A 114 -11.33 10.65 30.71
CA THR A 114 -12.48 9.82 30.37
C THR A 114 -12.20 8.74 29.32
N LEU A 115 -11.05 8.76 28.66
CA LEU A 115 -10.64 7.76 27.66
C LEU A 115 -10.12 6.46 28.29
N ALA A 116 -9.80 6.49 29.59
CA ALA A 116 -9.35 5.33 30.34
C ALA A 116 -10.46 4.80 31.26
N LEU A 117 -10.77 3.52 31.13
CA LEU A 117 -11.62 2.79 32.06
C LEU A 117 -10.76 2.05 33.07
N VAL A 118 -10.93 2.38 34.35
CA VAL A 118 -10.16 1.79 35.43
C VAL A 118 -11.07 0.92 36.28
N LYS A 119 -10.70 -0.34 36.46
CA LYS A 119 -11.33 -1.26 37.42
C LYS A 119 -10.29 -1.66 38.47
N ARG A 120 -10.53 -1.26 39.71
CA ARG A 120 -9.71 -1.65 40.86
C ARG A 120 -10.31 -2.90 41.50
N THR A 121 -9.48 -3.91 41.74
CA THR A 121 -9.81 -5.08 42.56
C THR A 121 -8.78 -5.24 43.67
N ILE A 122 -8.97 -6.24 44.54
CA ILE A 122 -8.04 -6.53 45.64
C ILE A 122 -6.72 -7.10 45.10
N GLU A 123 -6.76 -7.81 43.97
CA GLU A 123 -5.61 -8.53 43.41
C GLU A 123 -4.86 -7.73 42.34
N ASP A 124 -5.58 -6.87 41.60
CA ASP A 124 -5.04 -6.12 40.46
C ASP A 124 -5.82 -4.84 40.14
N ILE A 125 -5.19 -3.96 39.36
CA ILE A 125 -5.85 -2.85 38.69
C ILE A 125 -5.86 -3.14 37.18
N LYS A 126 -7.05 -3.16 36.58
CA LYS A 126 -7.23 -3.33 35.14
C LYS A 126 -7.59 -1.99 34.52
N ILE A 127 -6.82 -1.58 33.53
CA ILE A 127 -6.96 -0.29 32.86
C ILE A 127 -7.17 -0.55 31.37
N ALA A 128 -8.25 -0.02 30.81
CA ALA A 128 -8.54 -0.11 29.39
C ALA A 128 -8.55 1.30 28.77
N ILE A 129 -7.66 1.56 27.81
CA ILE A 129 -7.52 2.85 27.13
C ILE A 129 -7.98 2.70 25.68
N ASP A 130 -8.87 3.56 25.20
CA ASP A 130 -9.32 3.54 23.80
C ASP A 130 -8.29 4.15 22.85
N LEU A 131 -7.79 3.35 21.90
CA LEU A 131 -6.80 3.75 20.91
C LEU A 131 -7.40 4.57 19.77
N LYS A 132 -8.72 4.46 19.51
CA LYS A 132 -9.33 5.06 18.32
C LYS A 132 -9.10 6.57 18.28
N TYR A 133 -9.44 7.25 19.38
CA TYR A 133 -9.28 8.70 19.51
C TYR A 133 -7.81 9.13 19.54
N ILE A 134 -6.93 8.31 20.10
CA ILE A 134 -5.49 8.63 20.20
C ILE A 134 -4.82 8.53 18.83
N VAL A 135 -5.16 7.52 18.04
CA VAL A 135 -4.65 7.37 16.68
C VAL A 135 -5.24 8.43 15.76
N GLU A 136 -6.54 8.70 15.83
CA GLU A 136 -7.20 9.73 15.00
C GLU A 136 -6.64 11.13 15.27
N SER A 137 -6.40 11.51 16.53
CA SER A 137 -5.82 12.82 16.87
C SER A 137 -4.39 12.98 16.34
N LYS A 138 -3.51 12.00 16.60
CA LYS A 138 -2.09 12.09 16.20
C LYS A 138 -1.84 11.87 14.71
N PHE A 139 -2.77 11.23 13.99
CA PHE A 139 -2.66 11.06 12.55
C PHE A 139 -3.11 12.31 11.77
N ASN A 140 -3.95 13.16 12.37
CA ASN A 140 -4.49 14.37 11.73
C ASN A 140 -3.66 15.64 12.02
N GLU A 141 -2.68 15.57 12.94
CA GLU A 141 -1.74 16.65 13.24
C GLU A 141 -0.56 16.74 12.23
N GLU A 142 -0.39 15.74 11.34
CA GLU A 142 0.51 15.77 10.17
C GLU A 142 -0.24 16.15 8.89
#